data_AF-A0A949HK00-F1
#
_entry.id   AF-A0A949HK00-F1
#
_cell.length_a   1.000
_cell.length_b   1.000
_cell.length_c   1.000
_cell.angle_alpha   90.00
_cell.angle_beta   90.00
_cell.angle_gamma   90.00
#
_symmetry.space_group_name_H-M   'P 1'
#
loop_
_entity.id
_entity.type
_entity.pdbx_description
1 polymer ?
#
loop_
_entity_poly.entity_id
_entity_poly.type
_entity_poly.pdbx_seq_one_letter_code
_entity_poly.pdbx_strand_id
1 'polypeptide(L)' 'MSKLALEKTIRDELKKLNDAIDVKVIRGLSYRREALRHRFLLSRLSDLHRPAKFAAGWLERSLSNIAMMLL' A
#
# COMPACT_ATOMS: atom_id res chain seq x y z
N MET A 1 -2.24 4.79 -19.26
CA MET A 1 -1.18 4.16 -18.44
C MET A 1 -1.54 2.71 -18.19
N SER A 2 -0.66 1.75 -18.46
CA SER A 2 -0.91 0.34 -18.15
C SER A 2 -0.64 0.05 -16.67
N LYS A 3 -1.25 -1.00 -16.11
CA LYS A 3 -1.02 -1.44 -14.72
C LYS A 3 0.47 -1.66 -14.42
N LEU A 4 1.18 -2.24 -15.38
CA LEU A 4 2.63 -2.47 -15.31
C LEU A 4 3.44 -1.18 -15.29
N ALA A 5 3.04 -0.17 -16.09
CA ALA A 5 3.70 1.13 -16.09
C ALA A 5 3.51 1.84 -14.74
N LEU A 6 2.31 1.80 -14.17
CA LEU A 6 2.02 2.37 -12.86
C LEU A 6 2.82 1.68 -11.74
N GLU A 7 2.87 0.35 -11.74
CA GLU A 7 3.68 -0.41 -10.79
C GLU A 7 5.16 -0.04 -10.89
N LYS A 8 5.69 0.06 -12.10
CA LYS A 8 7.08 0.49 -12.34
C LYS A 8 7.33 1.89 -11.76
N THR A 9 6.46 2.85 -12.03
CA THR A 9 6.57 4.21 -11.49
C THR A 9 6.57 4.23 -9.97
N ILE A 10 5.69 3.45 -9.32
CA ILE A 10 5.64 3.36 -7.85
C ILE A 10 6.94 2.76 -7.30
N ARG A 11 7.48 1.71 -7.93
CA ARG A 11 8.75 1.09 -7.54
C ARG A 11 9.93 2.05 -7.68
N ASP A 12 10.00 2.79 -8.78
CA ASP A 12 11.04 3.79 -9.01
C ASP A 12 10.98 4.91 -7.96
N GLU A 13 9.79 5.32 -7.55
CA GLU A 13 9.60 6.33 -6.52
C GLU A 13 9.93 5.83 -5.11
N LEU A 14 9.59 4.57 -4.79
CA LEU A 14 10.02 3.93 -3.54
C LEU A 14 11.55 3.88 -3.43
N LYS A 15 12.24 3.56 -4.53
CA LYS A 15 13.71 3.57 -4.57
C LYS A 15 14.29 4.94 -4.24
N LYS A 16 13.77 6.00 -4.88
CA LYS A 16 14.20 7.39 -4.60
C LYS A 16 13.96 7.80 -3.15
N LEU A 17 12.85 7.35 -2.55
CA LEU A 17 12.56 7.63 -1.15
C LEU A 17 13.53 6.91 -0.21
N ASN A 18 13.90 5.67 -0.51
CA ASN A 18 14.94 4.98 0.26
C ASN A 18 16.28 5.70 0.19
N ASP A 19 16.73 6.07 -1.01
CA ASP A 19 17.99 6.80 -1.17
C ASP A 19 17.98 8.12 -0.36
N ALA A 20 16.84 8.82 -0.35
CA ALA A 20 16.67 10.06 0.44
C ALA A 20 16.63 9.80 1.96
N ILE A 21 15.99 8.71 2.39
CA ILE A 21 15.94 8.31 3.81
C ILE A 21 17.35 7.94 4.27
N ASP A 22 18.10 7.14 3.51
CA ASP A 22 19.45 6.69 3.87
C ASP A 22 20.39 7.88 4.07
N VAL A 23 20.39 8.84 3.14
CA VAL A 23 21.18 10.07 3.28
C VAL A 23 20.77 10.86 4.53
N LYS A 24 19.48 10.93 4.85
CA LYS A 24 18.98 11.63 6.04
C LYS A 24 19.34 10.90 7.33
N VAL A 25 19.28 9.58 7.34
CA VAL A 25 19.68 8.74 8.48
C VAL A 25 21.16 8.94 8.78
N ILE A 26 22.03 8.85 7.76
CA ILE A 26 23.48 9.08 7.91
C ILE A 26 23.78 10.47 8.47
N ARG A 27 23.02 11.49 8.02
CA ARG A 27 23.18 12.88 8.46
C ARG A 27 22.48 13.21 9.78
N GLY A 28 21.78 12.25 10.41
CA GLY A 28 20.99 12.49 11.62
C GLY A 28 19.82 13.46 11.41
N LEU A 29 19.33 13.60 10.18
CA LEU A 29 18.23 14.51 9.82
C LEU A 29 16.88 13.79 9.89
N SER A 30 15.82 14.55 10.19
CA SER A 30 14.46 14.01 10.16
C SER A 30 14.05 13.56 8.76
N TYR A 31 13.63 12.30 8.67
CA TYR A 31 13.13 11.63 7.46
C TYR A 31 11.64 11.27 7.56
N ARG A 32 10.91 11.84 8.54
CA ARG A 32 9.50 11.51 8.82
C ARG A 32 8.60 11.65 7.60
N ARG A 33 8.79 12.72 6.82
CA ARG A 33 7.97 13.00 5.62
C ARG A 33 8.19 11.94 4.54
N GLU A 34 9.45 11.58 4.29
CA GLU A 34 9.83 10.58 3.30
C GLU A 34 9.32 9.19 3.72
N ALA A 35 9.42 8.85 5.01
CA ALA A 35 8.88 7.60 5.55
C ALA A 35 7.34 7.50 5.42
N LEU A 36 6.61 8.58 5.68
CA LEU A 36 5.15 8.60 5.50
C LEU A 36 4.76 8.42 4.04
N ARG A 37 5.46 9.08 3.12
CA ARG A 37 5.24 8.90 1.67
C ARG A 37 5.58 7.49 1.21
N HIS A 38 6.69 6.93 1.70
CA HIS A 38 7.11 5.56 1.41
C HIS A 38 6.02 4.57 1.85
N ARG A 39 5.50 4.71 3.08
CA ARG A 39 4.40 3.89 3.59
C ARG A 39 3.12 4.03 2.75
N PHE A 40 2.78 5.24 2.32
CA PHE A 40 1.63 5.47 1.44
C PHE A 40 1.78 4.73 0.10
N LEU A 41 2.95 4.82 -0.54
CA LEU A 41 3.21 4.14 -1.81
C LEU A 41 3.23 2.62 -1.67
N LEU A 42 3.74 2.08 -0.56
CA LEU A 42 3.64 0.64 -0.25
C LEU A 42 2.19 0.17 -0.16
N SER A 43 1.33 0.95 0.51
CA SER A 43 -0.11 0.64 0.57
C SER A 43 -0.72 0.61 -0.82
N ARG A 44 -0.42 1.60 -1.67
CA ARG A 44 -0.92 1.65 -3.04
C ARG A 44 -0.43 0.48 -3.90
N LEU A 45 0.82 0.07 -3.73
CA LEU A 45 1.38 -1.10 -4.41
C LEU A 45 0.67 -2.38 -3.97
N SER A 46 0.40 -2.52 -2.68
CA SER A 46 -0.33 -3.67 -2.14
C SER A 46 -1.77 -3.74 -2.65
N ASP A 47 -2.45 -2.60 -2.78
CA ASP A 47 -3.81 -2.51 -3.34
C ASP A 47 -3.84 -2.89 -4.83
N LEU A 48 -2.81 -2.52 -5.60
CA LEU A 48 -2.64 -2.91 -7.00
C LEU A 48 -2.48 -4.42 -7.17
N HIS A 49 -1.87 -5.10 -6.20
CA HIS A 49 -1.66 -6.54 -6.20
C HIS A 49 -2.82 -7.31 -5.57
N ARG A 50 -3.69 -6.66 -4.80
CA ARG A 50 -4.87 -7.29 -4.21
C ARG A 50 -5.86 -7.68 -5.32
N PRO A 51 -6.18 -8.97 -5.49
CA PRO A 51 -7.22 -9.38 -6.42
C PRO A 51 -8.56 -8.84 -5.92
N ALA A 52 -9.37 -8.23 -6.79
CA ALA A 52 -10.69 -7.70 -6.45
C ALA A 52 -11.60 -8.73 -5.74
N LYS A 53 -11.36 -10.04 -5.98
CA LYS A 53 -12.07 -11.15 -5.36
C LYS A 53 -11.89 -11.26 -3.84
N PHE A 54 -10.81 -10.72 -3.26
CA PHE A 54 -10.57 -10.78 -1.81
C PHE A 54 -11.36 -9.75 -0.99
N ALA A 55 -11.85 -8.67 -1.62
CA ALA A 55 -12.70 -7.69 -0.94
C ALA A 55 -14.15 -8.20 -0.80
N ALA A 56 -14.65 -8.95 -1.79
CA ALA A 56 -15.98 -9.54 -1.76
C ALA A 56 -16.13 -10.63 -0.69
N GLY A 57 -15.15 -11.54 -0.55
CA GLY A 57 -15.25 -12.66 0.40
C GLY A 57 -15.23 -12.27 1.89
N TRP A 58 -14.65 -11.11 2.25
CA TRP A 58 -14.71 -10.59 3.63
C TRP A 58 -16.08 -9.98 3.95
N LEU A 59 -16.67 -9.25 2.99
CA LEU A 59 -18.02 -8.67 3.12
C LEU A 59 -19.11 -9.76 3.08
N GLU A 60 -18.96 -10.79 2.24
CA GLU A 60 -19.89 -11.93 2.22
C GLU A 60 -19.88 -12.69 3.55
N ARG A 61 -18.70 -12.88 4.17
CA ARG A 61 -18.59 -13.54 5.48
C ARG A 61 -19.20 -12.72 6.61
N SER A 62 -19.06 -11.40 6.59
CA SER A 62 -19.68 -10.56 7.62
C SER A 62 -21.21 -10.49 7.48
N LEU A 63 -21.72 -10.41 6.25
CA LEU A 63 -23.16 -10.39 5.99
C LEU A 63 -23.83 -11.75 6.29
N SER A 64 -23.14 -12.86 6.00
CA SER A 64 -23.60 -14.21 6.36
C SER A 64 -23.81 -14.39 7.88
N ASN A 65 -22.86 -13.92 8.68
CA ASN A 65 -22.97 -14.01 10.14
C ASN A 65 -24.09 -13.13 10.72
N ILE A 66 -24.36 -11.97 10.12
CA ILE A 66 -25.49 -11.10 10.51
C ILE A 66 -26.83 -11.73 10.11
N ALA A 67 -26.91 -12.30 8.90
CA ALA A 67 -28.11 -12.97 8.42
C ALA A 67 -28.49 -14.19 9.28
N MET A 68 -27.50 -14.94 9.80
CA MET A 68 -27.75 -16.05 10.71
C MET A 68 -28.25 -15.61 12.10
N MET A 69 -27.98 -14.38 12.53
CA MET A 69 -28.50 -13.84 13.80
C MET A 69 -29.94 -13.28 13.70
N LEU A 70 -30.46 -13.13 12.48
CA LEU A 70 -31.80 -12.59 12.22
C LEU A 70 -32.82 -13.66 11.81
N LEU A 71 -32.40 -14.93 11.77
CA LEU A 71 -33.22 -16.14 11.59
C LEU A 71 -33.35 -16.88 12.93
#